data_AF-A0A1E8PZW6-F1
#
_entry.id   AF-A0A1E8PZW6-F1
#
_cell.length_a   1.000
_cell.length_b   1.000
_cell.length_c   1.000
_cell.angle_alpha   90.00
_cell.angle_beta   90.00
_cell.angle_gamma   90.00
#
_symmetry.space_group_name_H-M   'P 1'
#
loop_
_entity.id
_entity.type
_entity.pdbx_description
1 polymer ?
#
loop_
_entity_poly.entity_id
_entity_poly.type
_entity_poly.pdbx_seq_one_letter_code
_entity_poly.pdbx_strand_id
1 'polypeptide(L)'
;MPPRKKTGRAAAEAAYATLLKENTTLVGDVGEAFDNFVAKLGDAAAAREQYEEARAAAVKGGAVTNDQLDQMGYKKTSKLPAAPVRPADPSGQPEKNSAAPEPHTNNGAVPAPDPVSVGAGVGEDN
;
A
#
# COMPACT_ATOMS: atom_id res chain seq x y z
N MET A 1 30.29 31.60 -47.06
CA MET A 1 30.07 30.39 -46.22
C MET A 1 28.68 30.48 -45.61
N PRO A 2 27.78 29.50 -45.83
CA PRO A 2 26.46 29.56 -45.21
C PRO A 2 26.59 29.25 -43.70
N PRO A 3 25.86 29.96 -42.82
CA PRO A 3 25.99 29.80 -41.38
C PRO A 3 25.52 28.41 -40.94
N ARG A 4 26.35 27.77 -40.12
CA ARG A 4 26.17 26.41 -39.61
C ARG A 4 24.88 26.29 -38.79
N LYS A 5 24.10 25.22 -39.04
CA LYS A 5 22.88 24.81 -38.32
C LYS A 5 23.18 24.60 -36.82
N LYS A 6 23.17 25.66 -36.02
CA LYS A 6 23.36 25.60 -34.55
C LYS A 6 22.06 25.36 -33.77
N THR A 7 20.92 25.26 -34.44
CA THR A 7 19.59 25.13 -33.83
C THR A 7 19.15 23.68 -33.58
N GLY A 8 19.74 22.70 -34.29
CA GLY A 8 19.28 21.30 -34.22
C GLY A 8 19.55 20.62 -32.87
N ARG A 9 20.68 20.92 -32.23
CA ARG A 9 21.06 20.30 -30.94
C ARG A 9 20.22 20.85 -29.79
N ALA A 10 20.08 22.18 -29.70
CA ALA A 10 19.24 22.80 -28.68
C ALA A 10 17.75 22.43 -28.84
N ALA A 11 17.26 22.32 -30.09
CA ALA A 11 15.90 21.85 -30.35
C ALA A 11 15.71 20.37 -29.97
N ALA A 12 16.71 19.51 -30.20
CA ALA A 12 16.65 18.11 -29.81
C ALA A 12 16.72 17.93 -28.28
N GLU A 13 17.56 18.71 -27.59
CA GLU A 13 17.64 18.72 -26.12
C GLU A 13 16.33 19.23 -25.48
N ALA A 14 15.70 20.27 -26.07
CA ALA A 14 14.39 20.74 -25.63
C ALA A 14 13.29 19.71 -25.87
N ALA A 15 13.27 19.06 -27.04
CA ALA A 15 12.30 18.00 -27.34
C ALA A 15 12.45 16.80 -26.38
N TYR A 16 13.69 16.42 -26.04
CA TYR A 16 13.95 15.37 -25.07
C TYR A 16 13.47 15.75 -23.66
N ALA A 17 13.72 16.98 -23.22
CA ALA A 17 13.25 17.47 -21.92
C ALA A 17 11.71 17.46 -21.83
N THR A 18 11.03 17.87 -22.90
CA THR A 18 9.56 17.80 -23.00
C THR A 18 9.08 16.36 -22.94
N LEU A 19 9.67 15.45 -23.74
CA LEU A 19 9.31 14.03 -23.73
C LEU A 19 9.51 13.39 -22.35
N LEU A 20 10.62 13.70 -21.68
CA LEU A 20 10.90 13.18 -20.33
C LEU A 20 9.88 13.70 -19.31
N LYS A 21 9.51 14.97 -19.39
CA LYS A 21 8.48 15.56 -18.52
C LYS A 21 7.12 14.90 -18.76
N GLU A 22 6.69 14.79 -20.00
CA GLU A 22 5.41 14.16 -20.38
C GLU A 22 5.35 12.70 -19.92
N ASN A 23 6.41 11.93 -20.12
CA ASN A 23 6.47 10.55 -19.66
C ASN A 23 6.43 10.45 -18.12
N THR A 24 7.08 11.36 -17.42
CA THR A 24 7.06 11.39 -15.94
C THR A 24 5.66 11.69 -15.43
N THR A 25 4.97 12.66 -16.04
CA THR A 25 3.57 12.97 -15.73
C THR A 25 2.67 11.77 -16.00
N LEU A 26 2.80 11.14 -17.17
CA LEU A 26 1.97 10.00 -17.56
C LEU A 26 2.10 8.82 -16.57
N VAL A 27 3.32 8.52 -16.11
CA VAL A 27 3.53 7.45 -15.11
C VAL A 27 2.90 7.83 -13.76
N GLY A 28 2.97 9.10 -13.37
CA GLY A 28 2.26 9.62 -12.20
C GLY A 28 0.75 9.43 -12.30
N ASP A 29 0.16 9.86 -13.42
CA ASP A 29 -1.28 9.77 -13.68
C ASP A 29 -1.78 8.32 -13.66
N VAL A 30 -1.02 7.39 -14.25
CA VAL A 30 -1.35 5.95 -14.23
C VAL A 30 -1.27 5.38 -12.81
N GLY A 31 -0.28 5.82 -12.02
CA GLY A 31 -0.16 5.45 -10.60
C GLY A 31 -1.38 5.91 -9.80
N GLU A 32 -1.76 7.18 -9.92
CA GLU A 32 -2.93 7.74 -9.25
C GLU A 32 -4.23 7.07 -9.70
N ALA A 33 -4.38 6.76 -10.99
CA ALA A 33 -5.54 6.02 -11.50
C ALA A 33 -5.64 4.61 -10.90
N PHE A 34 -4.50 3.93 -10.73
CA PHE A 34 -4.44 2.62 -10.08
C PHE A 34 -4.81 2.71 -8.59
N ASP A 35 -4.25 3.67 -7.87
CA ASP A 35 -4.55 3.85 -6.44
C ASP A 35 -6.03 4.19 -6.23
N ASN A 36 -6.62 5.03 -7.08
CA ASN A 36 -8.06 5.31 -7.10
C ASN A 36 -8.92 4.07 -7.40
N PHE A 37 -8.46 3.19 -8.30
CA PHE A 37 -9.14 1.93 -8.58
C PHE A 37 -9.12 0.99 -7.36
N VAL A 38 -7.99 0.87 -6.67
CA VAL A 38 -7.86 0.06 -5.45
C VAL A 38 -8.74 0.62 -4.34
N ALA A 39 -8.76 1.94 -4.14
CA ALA A 39 -9.63 2.60 -3.16
C ALA A 39 -11.12 2.29 -3.42
N LYS A 40 -11.58 2.45 -4.66
CA LYS A 40 -12.97 2.13 -5.06
C LYS A 40 -13.33 0.66 -4.86
N LEU A 41 -12.37 -0.25 -5.05
CA LEU A 41 -12.57 -1.67 -4.75
C LEU A 41 -12.77 -1.92 -3.25
N GLY A 42 -12.01 -1.22 -2.41
CA GLY A 42 -12.17 -1.24 -0.95
C GLY A 42 -13.53 -0.72 -0.52
N ASP A 43 -13.92 0.46 -1.02
CA ASP A 43 -15.23 1.06 -0.72
C ASP A 43 -16.39 0.16 -1.16
N ALA A 44 -16.28 -0.45 -2.35
CA ALA A 44 -17.26 -1.40 -2.84
C ALA A 44 -17.36 -2.65 -1.95
N ALA A 45 -16.23 -3.14 -1.43
CA ALA A 45 -16.22 -4.28 -0.52
C ALA A 45 -16.91 -3.97 0.81
N ALA A 46 -16.65 -2.79 1.40
CA ALA A 46 -17.30 -2.34 2.62
C ALA A 46 -18.82 -2.14 2.41
N ALA A 47 -19.22 -1.48 1.32
CA ALA A 47 -20.64 -1.29 1.00
C ALA A 47 -21.36 -2.62 0.79
N ARG A 48 -20.70 -3.60 0.16
CA ARG A 48 -21.23 -4.96 -0.01
C ARG A 48 -21.43 -5.66 1.32
N GLU A 49 -20.48 -5.57 2.23
CA GLU A 49 -20.57 -6.18 3.56
C GLU A 49 -21.77 -5.61 4.34
N GLN A 50 -21.90 -4.29 4.40
CA GLN A 50 -23.03 -3.61 5.04
C GLN A 50 -24.37 -4.02 4.44
N TYR A 51 -24.44 -4.15 3.12
CA TYR A 51 -25.65 -4.59 2.44
C TYR A 51 -26.05 -6.02 2.83
N GLU A 52 -25.10 -6.96 2.80
CA GLU A 52 -25.36 -8.36 3.16
C GLU A 52 -25.70 -8.50 4.65
N GLU A 53 -25.05 -7.72 5.52
CA GLU A 53 -25.35 -7.66 6.94
C GLU A 53 -26.77 -7.16 7.19
N ALA A 54 -27.17 -6.05 6.55
CA ALA A 54 -28.52 -5.52 6.66
C ALA A 54 -29.57 -6.51 6.15
N ARG A 55 -29.29 -7.20 5.03
CA ARG A 55 -30.16 -8.25 4.48
C ARG A 55 -30.30 -9.41 5.48
N ALA A 56 -29.20 -9.88 6.06
CA ALA A 56 -29.20 -10.94 7.05
C ALA A 56 -29.92 -10.53 8.35
N ALA A 57 -29.72 -9.30 8.82
CA ALA A 57 -30.36 -8.75 10.00
C ALA A 57 -31.88 -8.64 9.81
N ALA A 58 -32.33 -8.16 8.65
CA ALA A 58 -33.76 -8.04 8.33
C ALA A 58 -34.46 -9.42 8.30
N VAL A 59 -33.80 -10.43 7.73
CA VAL A 59 -34.31 -11.81 7.71
C VAL A 59 -34.28 -12.43 9.11
N LYS A 60 -33.20 -12.25 9.86
CA LYS A 60 -33.06 -12.77 11.23
C LYS A 60 -34.06 -12.13 12.20
N GLY A 61 -34.36 -10.85 12.02
CA GLY A 61 -35.37 -10.12 12.78
C GLY A 61 -36.81 -10.48 12.39
N GLY A 62 -37.03 -11.30 11.37
CA GLY A 62 -38.36 -11.68 10.89
C GLY A 62 -39.14 -10.54 10.23
N ALA A 63 -38.49 -9.42 9.91
CA ALA A 63 -39.12 -8.27 9.28
C ALA A 63 -39.52 -8.57 7.83
N VAL A 64 -38.69 -9.37 7.13
CA VAL A 64 -38.90 -9.81 5.75
C VAL A 64 -38.30 -11.20 5.54
N THR A 65 -38.86 -11.97 4.61
CA THR A 65 -38.26 -13.24 4.16
C THR A 65 -37.23 -13.02 3.05
N ASN A 66 -36.38 -14.02 2.79
CA ASN A 66 -35.44 -13.97 1.66
C ASN A 66 -36.18 -13.79 0.32
N ASP A 67 -37.29 -14.50 0.11
CA ASP A 67 -38.08 -14.42 -1.13
C ASP A 67 -38.68 -13.02 -1.33
N GLN A 68 -39.13 -12.36 -0.26
CA GLN A 68 -39.64 -10.99 -0.33
C GLN A 68 -38.54 -10.00 -0.73
N LEU A 69 -37.35 -10.13 -0.15
CA LEU A 69 -36.20 -9.31 -0.54
C LEU A 69 -35.81 -9.53 -2.00
N ASP A 70 -35.83 -10.79 -2.46
CA ASP A 70 -35.49 -11.13 -3.85
C ASP A 70 -36.54 -10.62 -4.84
N GLN A 71 -37.84 -10.63 -4.47
CA GLN A 71 -38.93 -10.03 -5.25
C GLN A 71 -38.84 -8.50 -5.32
N MET A 72 -38.37 -7.85 -4.26
CA MET A 72 -38.11 -6.41 -4.23
C MET A 72 -36.82 -6.01 -4.97
N GLY A 73 -36.04 -6.98 -5.45
CA GLY A 73 -34.78 -6.75 -6.18
C GLY A 73 -33.54 -6.66 -5.28
N TYR A 74 -33.69 -6.83 -3.97
CA TYR A 74 -32.59 -6.90 -3.00
C TYR A 74 -31.97 -8.30 -2.96
N LYS A 75 -31.41 -8.71 -4.10
CA LYS A 75 -30.73 -10.00 -4.26
C LYS A 75 -29.36 -10.00 -3.60
N LYS A 76 -28.84 -11.18 -3.28
CA LYS A 76 -27.46 -11.33 -2.83
C LYS A 76 -26.48 -10.81 -3.88
N THR A 77 -25.43 -10.18 -3.40
CA THR A 77 -24.35 -9.62 -4.20
C THR A 77 -23.32 -10.69 -4.56
N SER A 78 -22.85 -10.67 -5.81
CA SER A 78 -21.71 -11.48 -6.24
C SER A 78 -20.44 -11.06 -5.50
N LYS A 79 -19.50 -12.00 -5.34
CA LYS A 79 -18.23 -11.73 -4.68
C LYS A 79 -17.40 -10.78 -5.55
N LEU A 80 -16.89 -9.71 -4.94
CA LEU A 80 -15.98 -8.79 -5.62
C LEU A 80 -14.62 -9.47 -5.85
N PRO A 81 -13.92 -9.13 -6.96
CA PRO A 81 -12.56 -9.57 -7.16
C PRO A 81 -11.65 -9.03 -6.05
N ALA A 82 -10.60 -9.78 -5.71
CA ALA A 82 -9.62 -9.32 -4.74
C ALA A 82 -8.90 -8.08 -5.28
N ALA A 83 -8.60 -7.13 -4.39
CA ALA A 83 -7.80 -5.98 -4.75
C ALA A 83 -6.40 -6.44 -5.21
N PRO A 84 -5.89 -5.93 -6.34
CA PRO A 84 -4.54 -6.25 -6.78
C PRO A 84 -3.52 -5.70 -5.77
N VAL A 85 -2.54 -6.53 -5.40
CA VAL A 85 -1.43 -6.12 -4.53
C VAL A 85 -0.36 -5.48 -5.40
N ARG A 86 -0.02 -4.22 -5.12
CA ARG A 86 1.13 -3.57 -5.76
C ARG A 86 2.41 -4.26 -5.26
N PRO A 87 3.30 -4.73 -6.15
CA PRO A 87 4.62 -5.17 -5.72
C PRO A 87 5.28 -4.05 -4.94
N ALA A 88 5.76 -4.33 -3.73
CA ALA A 88 6.46 -3.34 -2.93
C ALA A 88 7.70 -2.87 -3.70
N ASP A 89 7.78 -1.58 -3.99
CA ASP A 89 9.03 -0.96 -4.42
C ASP A 89 10.06 -1.15 -3.28
N PRO A 90 11.26 -1.70 -3.54
CA PRO A 90 12.26 -1.93 -2.50
C PRO A 90 12.85 -0.64 -1.89
N SER A 91 12.35 0.53 -2.29
CA SER A 91 12.78 1.86 -1.82
C SER A 91 11.85 2.51 -0.79
N GLY A 92 10.73 1.87 -0.42
CA GLY A 92 9.80 2.42 0.58
C GLY A 92 10.15 2.00 2.01
N GLN A 93 10.73 2.90 2.81
CA GLN A 93 10.81 2.75 4.26
C GLN A 93 9.39 2.56 4.85
N PRO A 94 9.19 1.62 5.78
CA PRO A 94 7.91 1.48 6.46
C PRO A 94 7.72 2.62 7.47
N GLU A 95 6.83 3.57 7.15
CA GLU A 95 6.28 4.49 8.15
C GLU A 95 5.43 3.69 9.14
N LYS A 96 6.01 3.42 10.31
CA LYS A 96 5.29 2.91 11.48
C LYS A 96 4.39 4.03 12.04
N ASN A 97 3.13 4.06 11.62
CA ASN A 97 2.09 4.69 12.41
C ASN A 97 1.63 3.71 13.50
N SER A 98 2.11 3.93 14.72
CA SER A 98 1.44 3.45 15.93
C SER A 98 1.66 4.48 17.02
N ALA A 99 0.61 5.27 17.25
CA ALA A 99 0.49 6.18 18.37
C ALA A 99 0.47 5.40 19.70
N ALA A 100 1.11 6.01 20.70
CA ALA A 100 1.29 5.52 22.06
C ALA A 100 -0.03 5.38 22.86
N PRO A 101 0.05 4.75 24.05
CA PRO A 101 0.09 5.60 25.25
C PRO A 101 1.18 5.18 26.25
N GLU A 102 1.93 6.16 26.74
CA GLU A 102 2.74 6.10 27.99
C GLU A 102 1.79 6.16 29.23
N PRO A 103 2.25 6.12 30.51
CA PRO A 103 3.62 6.06 31.06
C PRO A 103 3.80 5.08 32.26
N HIS A 104 5.04 4.67 32.57
CA HIS A 104 5.46 4.49 33.98
C HIS A 104 6.99 4.63 34.12
N THR A 105 7.36 5.62 34.92
CA THR A 105 8.69 5.98 35.40
C THR A 105 9.28 4.92 36.34
N ASN A 106 10.57 4.59 36.21
CA ASN A 106 11.45 4.55 37.39
C ASN A 106 12.95 4.49 37.05
N ASN A 107 13.65 5.51 37.54
CA ASN A 107 15.03 5.61 38.03
C ASN A 107 16.17 4.77 37.43
N GLY A 108 17.25 5.50 37.15
CA GLY A 108 18.49 4.99 36.59
C GLY A 108 19.26 4.01 37.46
N ALA A 109 19.96 3.12 36.76
CA ALA A 109 21.25 2.56 37.14
C ALA A 109 21.83 1.93 35.85
N VAL A 110 23.04 2.34 35.46
CA VAL A 110 23.85 1.55 34.52
C VAL A 110 24.57 0.49 35.35
N PRO A 111 24.50 -0.81 35.02
CA PRO A 111 25.54 -1.74 35.40
C PRO A 111 26.40 -2.10 34.19
N ALA A 112 27.70 -2.01 34.40
CA ALA A 112 28.77 -2.37 33.48
C ALA A 112 28.75 -3.86 33.10
N PRO A 113 29.33 -4.25 31.94
CA PRO A 113 29.59 -5.65 31.65
C PRO A 113 30.75 -6.18 32.51
N ASP A 114 30.48 -7.21 33.32
CA ASP A 114 31.51 -7.94 34.06
C ASP A 114 32.37 -8.83 33.12
N PRO A 115 33.70 -8.87 33.29
CA PRO A 115 34.62 -9.67 32.48
C PRO A 115 34.97 -11.03 33.15
N VAL A 116 34.95 -12.12 32.37
CA VAL A 116 35.55 -13.44 32.70
C VAL A 116 35.66 -14.23 31.39
N SER A 117 36.66 -15.06 31.10
CA SER A 117 37.92 -15.46 31.73
C SER A 117 38.74 -16.20 30.66
N VAL A 118 40.06 -16.06 30.66
CA VAL A 118 41.02 -16.66 29.71
C VAL A 118 41.33 -18.14 30.01
N GLY A 119 41.54 -18.93 28.95
CA GLY A 119 42.37 -20.15 28.90
C GLY A 119 41.60 -21.44 28.57
N ALA A 120 42.08 -22.42 27.79
CA ALA A 120 43.30 -22.66 27.03
C ALA A 120 43.11 -24.00 26.24
N GLY A 121 43.89 -24.24 25.16
CA GLY A 121 44.14 -25.57 24.57
C GLY A 121 43.73 -25.72 23.09
N VAL A 122 44.64 -25.57 22.10
CA VAL A 122 45.45 -26.64 21.44
C VAL A 122 44.58 -27.51 20.51
N GLY A 123 44.87 -27.77 19.23
CA GLY A 123 46.02 -27.55 18.34
C GLY A 123 45.73 -28.23 16.99
N GLU A 124 46.57 -27.96 16.00
CA GLU A 124 46.53 -28.38 14.59
C GLU A 124 46.52 -29.90 14.27
N ASP A 125 46.29 -30.17 12.98
CA ASP A 125 46.73 -31.29 12.12
C ASP A 125 45.83 -32.55 11.93
N ASN A 126 45.26 -32.65 10.72
CA ASN A 126 45.43 -33.77 9.78
C ASN A 126 45.14 -33.33 8.35
#